data_AF-A0A920VE33-F1
#
_entry.id   AF-A0A920VE33-F1
#
_cell.length_a   1.000
_cell.length_b   1.000
_cell.length_c   1.000
_cell.angle_alpha   90.00
_cell.angle_beta   90.00
_cell.angle_gamma   90.00
#
_symmetry.space_group_name_H-M   'P 1'
#
loop_
_entity.id
_entity.type
_entity.pdbx_description
1 polymer ?
#
loop_
_entity_poly.entity_id
_entity_poly.type
_entity_poly.pdbx_seq_one_letter_code
_entity_poly.pdbx_strand_id
1 'polypeptide(L)'
;MADKPDAEVLFWVGCTPALEQRSQAIARSMAKVLKAAGVDFAILGDEETCTGDPARRMGNEYLFQILAQQNIETLNSYDVKKL
;
A
#
# COMPACT_ATOMS: atom_id res chain seq x y z
N MET A 1 -1.53 -7.34 -5.19
CA MET A 1 -2.21 -8.64 -5.19
C MET A 1 -2.16 -9.30 -6.56
N ALA A 2 -2.00 -8.56 -7.66
CA ALA A 2 -1.98 -9.09 -9.04
C ALA A 2 -1.16 -10.38 -9.23
N ASP A 3 0.06 -10.45 -8.67
CA ASP A 3 0.93 -11.63 -8.80
C ASP A 3 0.63 -12.76 -7.79
N LYS A 4 -0.10 -12.44 -6.71
CA LYS A 4 -0.45 -13.38 -5.63
C LYS A 4 -1.80 -13.00 -5.01
N PRO A 5 -2.92 -13.31 -5.69
CA PRO A 5 -4.25 -12.87 -5.28
C PRO A 5 -4.74 -13.54 -3.99
N ASP A 6 -4.19 -14.70 -3.64
CA ASP A 6 -4.55 -15.46 -2.43
C ASP A 6 -3.67 -15.14 -1.21
N ALA A 7 -2.83 -14.08 -1.28
CA ALA A 7 -1.99 -13.70 -0.15
C ALA A 7 -2.84 -13.35 1.08
N GLU A 8 -2.39 -13.72 2.27
CA GLU A 8 -3.13 -13.44 3.50
C GLU A 8 -3.07 -11.96 3.88
N VAL A 9 -1.93 -11.30 3.60
CA VAL A 9 -1.64 -9.92 3.99
C VAL A 9 -1.33 -9.07 2.77
N LEU A 10 -1.92 -7.88 2.69
CA LEU A 10 -1.45 -6.86 1.77
C LEU A 10 -0.45 -5.94 2.47
N PHE A 11 0.80 -5.93 2.03
CA PHE A 11 1.77 -4.92 2.44
C PHE A 11 1.60 -3.66 1.58
N TRP A 12 0.94 -2.64 2.12
CA TRP A 12 0.85 -1.32 1.49
C TRP A 12 2.17 -0.57 1.65
N VAL A 13 2.88 -0.36 0.54
CA VAL A 13 4.25 0.19 0.54
C VAL A 13 4.27 1.69 0.86
N GLY A 14 3.29 2.42 0.31
CA GLY A 14 3.13 3.86 0.44
C GLY A 14 4.00 4.63 -0.54
N CYS A 15 3.63 5.89 -0.77
CA CYS A 15 4.27 6.75 -1.77
C CYS A 15 5.74 7.08 -1.43
N THR A 16 6.07 7.30 -0.15
CA THR A 16 7.43 7.70 0.23
C THR A 16 8.43 6.56 0.02
N PRO A 17 8.22 5.34 0.53
CA PRO A 17 9.15 4.24 0.26
C PRO A 17 9.18 3.81 -1.22
N ALA A 18 8.12 4.06 -1.99
CA ALA A 18 8.09 3.76 -3.42
C ALA A 18 8.92 4.77 -4.25
N LEU A 19 8.78 6.07 -3.98
CA LEU A 19 9.34 7.14 -4.83
C LEU A 19 10.71 7.66 -4.36
N GLU A 20 10.95 7.73 -3.04
CA GLU A 20 12.20 8.27 -2.50
C GLU A 20 13.28 7.19 -2.40
N GLN A 21 14.36 7.33 -3.18
CA GLN A 21 15.43 6.33 -3.28
C GLN A 21 16.03 5.96 -1.91
N ARG A 22 16.20 6.95 -1.02
CA ARG A 22 16.68 6.74 0.35
C ARG A 22 15.72 5.88 1.18
N SER A 23 14.42 6.02 0.94
CA SER A 23 13.35 5.36 1.69
C SER A 23 13.03 3.96 1.16
N GLN A 24 13.36 3.64 -0.10
CA GLN A 24 13.14 2.30 -0.67
C GLN A 24 13.82 1.17 0.11
N ALA A 25 14.95 1.45 0.77
CA ALA A 25 15.63 0.46 1.61
C ALA A 25 14.76 -0.02 2.79
N ILE A 26 13.86 0.84 3.28
CA ILE A 26 12.93 0.53 4.38
C ILE A 26 11.90 -0.51 3.91
N ALA A 27 11.23 -0.26 2.77
CA ALA A 27 10.26 -1.19 2.21
C ALA A 27 10.90 -2.56 1.88
N ARG A 28 12.10 -2.55 1.28
CA ARG A 28 12.86 -3.79 1.02
C ARG A 28 13.22 -4.53 2.30
N SER A 29 13.56 -3.82 3.37
CA SER A 29 13.89 -4.44 4.66
C SER A 29 12.65 -5.04 5.33
N MET A 30 11.50 -4.34 5.27
CA MET A 30 10.23 -4.87 5.75
C MET A 30 9.85 -6.14 5.00
N ALA A 31 9.92 -6.14 3.67
CA ALA A 31 9.65 -7.33 2.86
C ALA A 31 10.56 -8.52 3.22
N LYS A 32 11.84 -8.27 3.55
CA LYS A 32 12.75 -9.31 4.04
C LYS A 32 12.32 -9.87 5.40
N VAL A 33 11.89 -9.00 6.32
CA VAL A 33 11.38 -9.42 7.64
C VAL A 33 10.11 -10.26 7.49
N LEU A 34 9.14 -9.82 6.70
CA LEU A 34 7.91 -10.58 6.44
C LEU A 34 8.21 -11.95 5.82
N LYS A 35 9.12 -11.99 4.85
CA LYS A 35 9.57 -13.24 4.24
C LYS A 35 10.28 -14.17 5.24
N ALA A 36 11.13 -13.63 6.11
CA ALA A 36 11.82 -14.41 7.15
C ALA A 36 10.86 -14.93 8.22
N ALA A 37 9.79 -14.16 8.52
CA ALA A 37 8.72 -14.57 9.43
C ALA A 37 7.73 -15.57 8.79
N GLY A 38 7.89 -15.90 7.50
CA GLY A 38 6.99 -16.81 6.79
C GLY A 38 5.59 -16.24 6.56
N VAL A 39 5.43 -14.91 6.62
CA VAL A 39 4.15 -14.24 6.36
C VAL A 39 3.83 -14.36 4.87
N ASP A 40 2.62 -14.82 4.55
CA ASP A 40 2.13 -14.77 3.17
C ASP A 40 1.62 -13.36 2.86
N PHE A 41 2.41 -12.58 2.13
CA PHE A 41 2.07 -11.22 1.75
C PHE A 41 2.20 -10.93 0.26
N ALA A 42 1.43 -9.95 -0.21
CA ALA A 42 1.54 -9.34 -1.54
C ALA A 42 1.65 -7.82 -1.44
N ILE A 43 1.99 -7.15 -2.55
CA ILE A 43 1.95 -5.69 -2.72
C ILE A 43 1.02 -5.34 -3.88
N LEU A 44 0.47 -4.12 -3.92
CA LEU A 44 -0.39 -3.67 -5.03
C LEU A 44 0.40 -3.28 -6.30
N GLY A 45 1.70 -2.98 -6.17
CA GLY A 45 2.51 -2.57 -7.31
C GLY A 45 2.02 -1.23 -7.88
N ASP A 46 1.86 -1.15 -9.20
CA ASP A 46 1.45 0.08 -9.89
C ASP A 46 -0.01 0.48 -9.62
N GLU A 47 -0.83 -0.43 -9.09
CA GLU A 47 -2.21 -0.14 -8.68
C GLU A 47 -2.28 0.54 -7.31
N GLU A 48 -1.17 0.62 -6.58
CA GLU A 48 -1.12 1.32 -5.32
C GLU A 48 -1.18 2.83 -5.50
N THR A 49 -2.14 3.48 -4.85
CA THR A 49 -2.26 4.94 -4.85
C THR A 49 -1.91 5.51 -3.47
N CYS A 50 -1.60 6.80 -3.41
CA CYS A 50 -1.35 7.51 -2.16
C CYS A 50 -2.54 7.38 -1.20
N THR A 51 -2.26 7.24 0.10
CA THR A 51 -3.28 7.22 1.16
C THR A 51 -4.03 8.55 1.32
N GLY A 52 -3.51 9.63 0.74
CA GLY A 52 -4.09 10.97 0.84
C GLY A 52 -3.70 11.75 2.12
N ASP A 53 -2.85 11.20 3.00
CA ASP A 53 -2.36 11.90 4.21
C ASP A 53 -1.79 13.30 3.91
N PRO A 54 -0.92 13.49 2.89
CA PRO A 54 -0.41 14.82 2.57
C PRO A 54 -1.51 15.80 2.14
N ALA A 55 -2.46 15.35 1.31
CA ALA A 55 -3.57 16.18 0.86
C ALA A 55 -4.43 16.64 2.04
N ARG A 56 -4.75 15.70 2.95
CA ARG A 56 -5.52 16.00 4.16
C ARG A 56 -4.79 16.97 5.08
N ARG A 57 -3.49 16.77 5.32
CA ARG A 57 -2.67 17.67 6.17
C ARG A 57 -2.55 19.07 5.61
N MET A 58 -2.58 19.22 4.29
CA MET A 58 -2.60 20.54 3.62
C MET A 58 -4.00 21.18 3.59
N GLY A 59 -5.01 20.55 4.19
CA GLY A 59 -6.39 21.04 4.21
C GLY A 59 -7.19 20.75 2.95
N ASN A 60 -6.64 19.97 2.00
CA ASN A 60 -7.35 19.55 0.79
C ASN A 60 -8.19 18.30 1.07
N GLU A 61 -9.25 18.48 1.85
CA GLU A 61 -10.14 17.40 2.26
C GLU A 61 -10.85 16.74 1.06
N TYR A 62 -11.23 17.53 0.04
CA TYR A 62 -11.88 17.00 -1.16
C TYR A 62 -10.99 15.98 -1.90
N LEU A 63 -9.72 16.31 -2.12
CA LEU A 63 -8.78 15.38 -2.73
C LEU A 63 -8.51 14.15 -1.85
N PHE A 64 -8.45 14.33 -0.53
CA PHE A 64 -8.33 13.19 0.39
C PHE A 64 -9.53 12.24 0.25
N GLN A 65 -10.76 12.75 0.17
CA GLN A 65 -11.97 11.92 -0.01
C GLN A 65 -11.93 11.14 -1.33
N ILE A 66 -11.48 11.77 -2.43
CA ILE A 66 -11.30 11.07 -3.72
C ILE A 66 -10.28 9.92 -3.61
N LEU A 67 -9.10 10.20 -3.04
CA LEU A 67 -8.04 9.20 -2.90
C LEU A 67 -8.46 8.07 -1.95
N ALA A 68 -9.14 8.41 -0.85
CA ALA A 68 -9.67 7.42 0.09
C ALA A 68 -10.70 6.50 -0.59
N GLN A 69 -11.62 7.08 -1.36
CA GLN A 69 -12.63 6.31 -2.09
C GLN A 69 -11.99 5.38 -3.13
N GLN A 70 -11.04 5.88 -3.92
CA GLN A 70 -10.31 5.07 -4.90
C GLN A 70 -9.58 3.90 -4.22
N ASN A 71 -8.91 4.15 -3.09
CA ASN A 71 -8.23 3.10 -2.34
C ASN A 71 -9.20 2.06 -1.80
N ILE A 72 -10.36 2.47 -1.28
CA ILE A 72 -11.41 1.54 -0.83
C ILE A 72 -11.87 0.65 -1.98
N GLU A 73 -12.09 1.21 -3.16
CA GLU A 73 -12.50 0.46 -4.35
C GLU A 73 -11.45 -0.57 -4.76
N THR A 74 -10.17 -0.19 -4.82
CA THR A 74 -9.06 -1.11 -5.13
C THR A 74 -8.92 -2.21 -4.07
N LEU A 75 -9.00 -1.88 -2.78
CA LEU A 75 -8.90 -2.90 -1.73
C LEU A 75 -10.07 -3.89 -1.77
N ASN A 76 -11.28 -3.39 -2.05
CA ASN A 76 -12.47 -4.24 -2.20
C ASN A 76 -12.38 -5.15 -3.44
N SER A 77 -11.82 -4.68 -4.56
CA SER A 77 -11.66 -5.52 -5.76
C SER A 77 -10.74 -6.71 -5.55
N TYR A 78 -9.83 -6.62 -4.57
CA TYR A 78 -8.91 -7.68 -4.18
C TYR A 78 -9.36 -8.48 -2.94
N ASP A 79 -10.55 -8.23 -2.39
CA ASP A 79 -11.07 -8.85 -1.16
C ASP A 79 -10.03 -8.83 -0.01
N VAL A 80 -9.33 -7.69 0.16
CA VAL A 80 -8.24 -7.57 1.14
C VAL A 80 -8.80 -7.66 2.55
N LYS A 81 -8.36 -8.68 3.31
CA LYS A 81 -8.84 -8.94 4.69
C LYS A 81 -7.90 -8.44 5.77
N LYS A 82 -6.60 -8.33 5.46
CA LYS A 82 -5.55 -7.91 6.39
C LYS A 82 -4.55 -7.01 5.68
N LEU A 83 -4.17 -5.93 6.38
CA LEU A 83 -3.28 -4.87 5.93
C LEU A 83 -2.18 -4.64 6.97
#